data_AF-A0A972P052-F1
#
_entry.id   AF-A0A972P052-F1
#
_cell.length_a   1.000
_cell.length_b   1.000
_cell.length_c   1.000
_cell.angle_alpha   90.00
_cell.angle_beta   90.00
_cell.angle_gamma   90.00
#
_symmetry.space_group_name_H-M   'P 1'
#
loop_
_entity.id
_entity.type
_entity.pdbx_description
1 polymer ?
#
loop_
_entity_poly.entity_id
_entity_poly.type
_entity_poly.pdbx_seq_one_letter_code
_entity_poly.pdbx_strand_id
1 'polypeptide(L)'
;MDEDEILREFQHVPLTEYLLTCREHGRQNIPAQKRQNACNLYSIVDKWRNAARPLSWEIHQAIKLAEDFLWSEYFLQTNPIPRYVHYTNLRILDRFLYVGQQVPLSLSLQRCNLAISLLVRDWREYEVNAMMMDRNQYDRSGFSEDDVRERISGLEELTKFTNRKGLPDVHPLDSMHWMPTHPYRTDWIYYAVESEGAIALCHMSALPQTKYHDEYMFLRTIHIAECCFLAINLSVSAAITNYHANVPEQAVECLRQANYFASFLVNLFALFTTMPVESFYDGFRQATGNASAIQSEKYQYLEKITRGQNVKKKAALEKQKEAKFYSKWNLPRSHTLSGLAEDLSEKKGDSAITILSLISELDRQLLMWRSKHLGIARKYLPRETKGTGEEGILYLEKNVRDPTISDETHFDEAPEGGQLTVAASLQIVASNTQFHWCECSKLDAKKVCEALESRRELTLRNIRNVSSDIKQAMELYDAFFSDHQHSSLLTGPLLDFQMNGAPSDNPVEELLLNCELQSGVLIGLHDMGHVIGRLRLDVAVDGETYQHISGKKRRCRSGDWVLRDEKGIIASYFDGPGKRTALDPMRMRAGDVLPNMGLILLGAPGLSHERLKHAKELVDQLVGQHSETHAWRSWSV
;
A
#
# COMPACT_ATOMS: atom_id res chain seq x y z
N MET A 1 12.02 47.91 -15.25
CA MET A 1 10.94 47.08 -15.76
C MET A 1 9.60 47.69 -15.53
N ASP A 2 8.98 47.98 -16.67
CA ASP A 2 7.57 48.22 -16.89
C ASP A 2 6.88 46.87 -17.19
N GLU A 3 5.57 46.75 -17.02
CA GLU A 3 4.80 45.52 -17.31
C GLU A 3 4.97 45.07 -18.76
N ASP A 4 5.06 46.01 -19.70
CA ASP A 4 5.24 45.72 -21.12
C ASP A 4 6.56 45.00 -21.40
N GLU A 5 7.60 45.27 -20.62
CA GLU A 5 8.88 44.56 -20.73
C GLU A 5 8.75 43.12 -20.21
N ILE A 6 8.05 42.91 -19.10
CA ILE A 6 7.75 41.57 -18.57
C ILE A 6 6.92 40.75 -19.59
N LEU A 7 5.92 41.38 -20.20
CA LEU A 7 5.08 40.75 -21.21
C LEU A 7 5.87 40.34 -22.45
N ARG A 8 6.80 41.18 -22.92
CA ARG A 8 7.71 40.84 -24.04
C ARG A 8 8.60 39.64 -23.73
N GLU A 9 9.17 39.60 -22.53
CA GLU A 9 10.00 38.46 -22.11
C GLU A 9 9.18 37.16 -22.03
N PHE A 10 7.93 37.22 -21.55
CA PHE A 10 7.03 36.06 -21.58
C PHE A 10 6.71 35.57 -23.00
N GLN A 11 6.68 36.45 -24.00
CA GLN A 11 6.47 36.05 -25.41
C GLN A 11 7.64 35.24 -26.00
N HIS A 12 8.84 35.29 -25.41
CA HIS A 12 9.96 34.46 -25.83
C HIS A 12 9.81 32.98 -25.43
N VAL A 13 8.87 32.68 -24.55
CA VAL A 13 8.48 31.32 -24.14
C VAL A 13 6.95 31.21 -24.27
N PRO A 14 6.42 30.98 -25.50
CA PRO A 14 4.99 30.74 -25.71
C PRO A 14 4.59 29.47 -24.96
N LEU A 15 3.94 29.66 -23.80
CA LEU A 15 3.81 28.62 -22.79
C LEU A 15 3.00 27.42 -23.30
N THR A 16 1.89 27.65 -24.00
CA THR A 16 1.07 26.55 -24.53
C THR A 16 1.87 25.70 -25.52
N GLU A 17 2.59 26.34 -26.44
CA GLU A 17 3.45 25.66 -27.42
C GLU A 17 4.57 24.87 -26.72
N TYR A 18 5.17 25.46 -25.68
CA TYR A 18 6.19 24.80 -24.87
C TYR A 18 5.64 23.54 -24.20
N LEU A 19 4.48 23.63 -23.53
CA LEU A 19 3.82 22.50 -22.86
C LEU A 19 3.45 21.38 -23.84
N LEU A 20 2.93 21.74 -25.02
CA LEU A 20 2.63 20.78 -26.10
C LEU A 20 3.89 20.05 -26.54
N THR A 21 4.97 20.78 -26.77
CA THR A 21 6.28 20.22 -27.13
C THR A 21 6.77 19.23 -26.05
N CYS A 22 6.63 19.59 -24.78
CA CYS A 22 6.97 18.72 -23.65
C CYS A 22 6.13 17.43 -23.62
N ARG A 23 4.81 17.53 -23.84
CA ARG A 23 3.91 16.37 -23.82
C ARG A 23 4.17 15.43 -25.00
N GLU A 24 4.39 15.99 -26.18
CA GLU A 24 4.58 15.23 -27.41
C GLU A 24 5.92 14.49 -27.45
N HIS A 25 7.01 15.18 -27.11
CA HIS A 25 8.36 14.64 -27.30
C HIS A 25 9.05 14.22 -25.99
N GLY A 26 8.50 14.61 -24.84
CA GLY A 26 9.18 14.53 -23.56
C GLY A 26 10.20 15.66 -23.39
N ARG A 27 10.43 16.08 -22.14
CA ARG A 27 11.31 17.22 -21.83
C ARG A 27 12.75 17.05 -22.29
N GLN A 28 13.26 15.81 -22.37
CA GLN A 28 14.62 15.53 -22.86
C GLN A 28 14.80 15.85 -24.34
N ASN A 29 13.73 15.83 -25.13
CA ASN A 29 13.76 16.01 -26.58
C ASN A 29 13.25 17.38 -27.04
N ILE A 30 13.02 18.31 -26.11
CA ILE A 30 12.69 19.70 -26.48
C ILE A 30 13.86 20.34 -27.25
N PRO A 31 13.60 21.09 -28.33
CA PRO A 31 14.64 21.85 -29.04
C PRO A 31 15.48 22.72 -28.10
N ALA A 32 16.81 22.65 -28.26
CA ALA A 32 17.77 23.32 -27.37
C ALA A 32 17.48 24.82 -27.19
N GLN A 33 17.05 25.51 -28.25
CA GLN A 33 16.68 26.93 -28.20
C GLN A 33 15.49 27.18 -27.28
N LYS A 34 14.42 26.37 -27.37
CA LYS A 34 13.23 26.51 -26.50
C LYS A 34 13.60 26.31 -25.03
N ARG A 35 14.45 25.32 -24.74
CA ARG A 35 14.95 25.06 -23.38
C ARG A 35 15.83 26.20 -22.85
N GLN A 36 16.70 26.75 -23.69
CA GLN A 36 17.53 27.89 -23.33
C GLN A 36 16.67 29.13 -23.04
N ASN A 37 15.62 29.39 -23.84
CA ASN A 37 14.68 30.48 -23.60
C ASN A 37 13.98 30.33 -22.24
N ALA A 38 13.51 29.12 -21.90
CA ALA A 38 12.91 28.82 -20.60
C ALA A 38 13.89 29.08 -19.42
N CYS A 39 15.16 28.67 -19.55
CA CYS A 39 16.19 28.92 -18.53
C CYS A 39 16.54 30.41 -18.39
N ASN A 40 16.61 31.13 -19.51
CA ASN A 40 16.84 32.58 -19.51
C ASN A 40 15.67 33.30 -18.81
N LEU A 41 14.44 32.91 -19.14
CA LEU A 41 13.24 33.48 -18.52
C LEU A 41 13.22 33.23 -17.00
N TYR A 42 13.59 32.03 -16.52
CA TYR A 42 13.71 31.76 -15.08
C TYR A 42 14.68 32.73 -14.39
N SER A 43 15.86 32.95 -14.98
CA SER A 43 16.89 33.84 -14.43
C SER A 43 16.45 35.30 -14.36
N ILE A 44 15.50 35.69 -15.22
CA ILE A 44 14.90 37.01 -15.26
C ILE A 44 13.77 37.12 -14.22
N VAL A 45 12.87 36.12 -14.17
CA VAL A 45 11.75 36.03 -13.23
C VAL A 45 12.22 36.06 -11.77
N ASP A 46 13.31 35.37 -11.44
CA ASP A 46 13.92 35.39 -10.09
C ASP A 46 14.32 36.81 -9.64
N LYS A 47 14.77 37.65 -10.58
CA LYS A 47 15.08 39.07 -10.30
C LYS A 47 13.82 39.89 -10.10
N TRP A 48 12.74 39.62 -10.84
CA TRP A 48 11.49 40.37 -10.74
C TRP A 48 10.76 40.15 -9.43
N ARG A 49 10.77 38.92 -8.92
CA ARG A 49 10.17 38.57 -7.63
C ARG A 49 10.66 39.49 -6.50
N ASN A 50 11.94 39.86 -6.55
CA ASN A 50 12.61 40.67 -5.53
C ASN A 50 12.52 42.18 -5.81
N ALA A 51 11.95 42.61 -6.94
CA ALA A 51 11.84 44.02 -7.27
C ALA A 51 10.65 44.66 -6.54
N ALA A 52 10.91 45.68 -5.72
CA ALA A 52 9.88 46.43 -4.99
C ALA A 52 9.15 47.44 -5.91
N ARG A 53 8.47 46.96 -6.95
CA ARG A 53 7.69 47.79 -7.89
C ARG A 53 6.21 47.42 -7.84
N PRO A 54 5.30 48.39 -8.01
CA PRO A 54 3.89 48.10 -8.17
C PRO A 54 3.68 47.41 -9.53
N LEU A 55 3.13 46.19 -9.50
CA LEU A 55 2.69 45.43 -10.68
C LEU A 55 1.20 45.15 -10.52
N SER A 56 0.48 45.03 -11.63
CA SER A 56 -0.89 44.50 -11.65
C SER A 56 -0.92 43.10 -11.05
N TRP A 57 -2.09 42.73 -10.52
CA TRP A 57 -2.29 41.45 -9.88
C TRP A 57 -2.03 40.29 -10.86
N GLU A 58 -2.47 40.42 -12.10
CA GLU A 58 -2.30 39.43 -13.17
C GLU A 58 -0.83 39.17 -13.47
N ILE A 59 -0.03 40.23 -13.62
CA ILE A 59 1.42 40.12 -13.87
C ILE A 59 2.11 39.48 -12.66
N HIS A 60 1.73 39.87 -11.45
CA HIS A 60 2.28 39.25 -10.24
C HIS A 60 1.97 37.75 -10.15
N GLN A 61 0.75 37.33 -10.52
CA GLN A 61 0.40 35.91 -10.57
C GLN A 61 1.20 35.17 -11.65
N ALA A 62 1.35 35.76 -12.84
CA ALA A 62 2.13 35.19 -13.93
C ALA A 62 3.61 35.01 -13.56
N ILE A 63 4.23 35.99 -12.89
CA ILE A 63 5.62 35.90 -12.39
C ILE A 63 5.76 34.75 -11.41
N LYS A 64 4.85 34.63 -10.42
CA LYS A 64 4.91 33.53 -9.45
C LYS A 64 4.72 32.16 -10.12
N LEU A 65 3.77 32.04 -11.06
CA LEU A 65 3.59 30.80 -11.81
C LEU A 65 4.83 30.44 -12.62
N ALA A 66 5.43 31.43 -13.30
CA ALA A 66 6.65 31.24 -14.08
C ALA A 66 7.83 30.80 -13.21
N GLU A 67 7.96 31.36 -12.00
CA GLU A 67 8.97 30.93 -11.03
C GLU A 67 8.78 29.46 -10.63
N ASP A 68 7.56 29.10 -10.22
CA ASP A 68 7.22 27.75 -9.76
C ASP A 68 7.42 26.71 -10.87
N PHE A 69 7.05 27.05 -12.11
CA PHE A 69 7.18 26.18 -13.28
C PHE A 69 8.62 26.06 -13.78
N LEU A 70 9.25 27.19 -14.10
CA LEU A 70 10.54 27.21 -14.80
C LEU A 70 11.70 26.79 -13.91
N TRP A 71 11.52 26.76 -12.58
CA TRP A 71 12.53 26.22 -11.67
C TRP A 71 12.90 24.78 -12.00
N SER A 72 11.92 23.93 -12.34
CA SER A 72 12.18 22.56 -12.76
C SER A 72 12.98 22.51 -14.06
N GLU A 73 12.61 23.33 -15.04
CA GLU A 73 13.26 23.36 -16.36
C GLU A 73 14.70 23.86 -16.26
N TYR A 74 14.92 24.92 -15.47
CA TYR A 74 16.26 25.41 -15.14
C TYR A 74 17.08 24.32 -14.45
N PHE A 75 16.52 23.67 -13.41
CA PHE A 75 17.23 22.63 -12.67
C PHE A 75 17.64 21.46 -13.56
N LEU A 76 16.72 20.94 -14.37
CA LEU A 76 16.97 19.80 -15.26
C LEU A 76 17.99 20.13 -16.36
N GLN A 77 18.09 21.39 -16.78
CA GLN A 77 19.11 21.82 -17.72
C GLN A 77 20.49 21.96 -17.07
N THR A 78 20.55 22.48 -15.84
CA THR A 78 21.84 22.72 -15.14
C THR A 78 22.35 21.52 -14.35
N ASN A 79 21.52 20.49 -14.14
CA ASN A 79 21.89 19.30 -13.37
C ASN A 79 21.64 18.04 -14.22
N PRO A 80 22.66 17.20 -14.46
CA PRO A 80 22.53 16.04 -15.34
C PRO A 80 21.66 14.92 -14.77
N ILE A 81 21.32 14.98 -13.47
CA ILE A 81 20.59 13.93 -12.77
C ILE A 81 19.33 14.54 -12.12
N PRO A 82 18.13 14.19 -12.61
CA PRO A 82 16.86 14.64 -12.04
C PRO A 82 16.71 14.29 -10.54
N ARG A 83 15.98 15.14 -9.82
CA ARG A 83 15.57 14.96 -8.42
C ARG A 83 14.05 14.99 -8.34
N TYR A 84 13.48 14.37 -7.30
CA TYR A 84 12.03 14.12 -7.19
C TYR A 84 11.16 15.33 -7.50
N VAL A 85 11.39 16.47 -6.84
CA VAL A 85 10.56 17.67 -7.00
C VAL A 85 10.59 18.24 -8.43
N HIS A 86 11.76 18.24 -9.08
CA HIS A 86 11.94 18.79 -10.44
C HIS A 86 11.47 17.82 -11.53
N TYR A 87 11.72 16.52 -11.32
CA TYR A 87 11.19 15.48 -12.20
C TYR A 87 9.66 15.49 -12.20
N THR A 88 9.03 15.76 -11.06
CA THR A 88 7.57 15.70 -10.92
C THR A 88 6.86 17.06 -10.99
N ASN A 89 7.59 18.18 -11.16
CA ASN A 89 7.01 19.53 -11.12
C ASN A 89 6.13 19.80 -9.89
N LEU A 90 6.52 19.29 -8.72
CA LEU A 90 5.70 19.35 -7.51
C LEU A 90 5.39 20.78 -7.02
N ARG A 91 6.19 21.78 -7.39
CA ARG A 91 5.90 23.19 -7.07
C ARG A 91 4.58 23.69 -7.65
N ILE A 92 4.20 23.21 -8.83
CA ILE A 92 2.89 23.53 -9.43
C ILE A 92 1.76 22.99 -8.56
N LEU A 93 1.92 21.76 -8.07
CA LEU A 93 0.95 21.15 -7.16
C LEU A 93 0.91 21.92 -5.82
N ASP A 94 2.07 22.20 -5.24
CA ASP A 94 2.19 22.90 -3.95
C ASP A 94 1.60 24.31 -4.01
N ARG A 95 1.77 25.00 -5.14
CA ARG A 95 1.11 26.29 -5.44
C ARG A 95 -0.41 26.15 -5.38
N PHE A 96 -0.98 25.16 -6.05
CA PHE A 96 -2.43 24.94 -6.08
C PHE A 96 -2.98 24.56 -4.69
N LEU A 97 -2.23 23.76 -3.93
CA LEU A 97 -2.58 23.32 -2.59
C LEU A 97 -2.32 24.36 -1.50
N TYR A 98 -1.78 25.54 -1.84
CA TYR A 98 -1.37 26.58 -0.91
C TYR A 98 -0.39 26.10 0.18
N VAL A 99 0.51 25.19 -0.18
CA VAL A 99 1.54 24.69 0.74
C VAL A 99 2.40 25.87 1.21
N GLY A 100 2.59 25.96 2.54
CA GLY A 100 3.35 27.04 3.17
C GLY A 100 2.58 28.36 3.36
N GLN A 101 1.32 28.45 2.93
CA GLN A 101 0.46 29.61 3.18
C GLN A 101 -0.41 29.38 4.43
N GLN A 102 -0.74 30.47 5.13
CA GLN A 102 -1.65 30.42 6.27
C GLN A 102 -3.09 30.48 5.76
N VAL A 103 -3.70 29.32 5.56
CA VAL A 103 -5.10 29.18 5.15
C VAL A 103 -5.86 28.26 6.12
N PRO A 104 -7.19 28.40 6.26
CA PRO A 104 -7.98 27.52 7.11
C PRO A 104 -7.86 26.05 6.70
N LEU A 105 -7.83 25.14 7.67
CA LEU A 105 -7.76 23.69 7.45
C LEU A 105 -8.81 23.19 6.44
N SER A 106 -10.05 23.68 6.57
CA SER A 106 -11.15 23.31 5.67
C SER A 106 -10.84 23.66 4.21
N LEU A 107 -10.24 24.83 3.96
CA LEU A 107 -9.85 25.25 2.61
C LEU A 107 -8.71 24.37 2.07
N SER A 108 -7.71 24.04 2.89
CA SER A 108 -6.63 23.13 2.49
C SER A 108 -7.15 21.74 2.10
N LEU A 109 -8.05 21.16 2.91
CA LEU A 109 -8.65 19.86 2.62
C LEU A 109 -9.56 19.91 1.37
N GLN A 110 -10.31 21.00 1.18
CA GLN A 110 -11.09 21.23 -0.03
C GLN A 110 -10.21 21.34 -1.29
N ARG A 111 -9.04 22.01 -1.19
CA ARG A 111 -8.04 22.09 -2.26
C ARG A 111 -7.42 20.73 -2.56
N CYS A 112 -7.07 19.93 -1.55
CA CYS A 112 -6.60 18.55 -1.77
C CYS A 112 -7.64 17.71 -2.52
N ASN A 113 -8.90 17.73 -2.09
CA ASN A 113 -9.98 17.00 -2.76
C ASN A 113 -10.22 17.51 -4.19
N LEU A 114 -10.17 18.83 -4.41
CA LEU A 114 -10.30 19.43 -5.73
C LEU A 114 -9.15 19.00 -6.65
N ALA A 115 -7.91 19.06 -6.16
CA ALA A 115 -6.73 18.63 -6.90
C ALA A 115 -6.84 17.17 -7.32
N ILE A 116 -7.19 16.27 -6.39
CA ILE A 116 -7.39 14.84 -6.70
C ILE A 116 -8.43 14.66 -7.80
N SER A 117 -9.58 15.34 -7.69
CA SER A 117 -10.66 15.23 -8.67
C SER A 117 -10.24 15.72 -10.07
N LEU A 118 -9.53 16.86 -10.13
CA LEU A 118 -9.01 17.43 -11.37
C LEU A 118 -7.95 16.52 -12.02
N LEU A 119 -7.02 16.00 -11.21
CA LEU A 119 -5.91 15.16 -11.69
C LEU A 119 -6.40 13.79 -12.17
N VAL A 120 -7.40 13.19 -11.51
CA VAL A 120 -8.03 11.94 -11.96
C VAL A 120 -8.79 12.16 -13.27
N ARG A 121 -9.55 13.25 -13.39
CA ARG A 121 -10.28 13.58 -14.62
C ARG A 121 -9.31 13.83 -15.78
N ASP A 122 -8.30 14.67 -15.58
CA ASP A 122 -7.29 14.97 -16.59
C ASP A 122 -6.54 13.70 -17.02
N TRP A 123 -6.19 12.81 -16.08
CA TRP A 123 -5.58 11.54 -16.42
C TRP A 123 -6.53 10.69 -17.27
N ARG A 124 -7.79 10.55 -16.88
CA ARG A 124 -8.78 9.82 -17.68
C ARG A 124 -8.93 10.40 -19.09
N GLU A 125 -9.02 11.72 -19.21
CA GLU A 125 -9.13 12.40 -20.51
C GLU A 125 -7.89 12.18 -21.38
N TYR A 126 -6.70 12.19 -20.79
CA TYR A 126 -5.46 11.83 -21.50
C TYR A 126 -5.53 10.41 -22.07
N GLU A 127 -5.97 9.42 -21.28
CA GLU A 127 -6.11 8.03 -21.73
C GLU A 127 -7.18 7.88 -22.83
N VAL A 128 -8.34 8.52 -22.65
CA VAL A 128 -9.43 8.51 -23.63
C VAL A 128 -8.99 9.15 -24.95
N ASN A 129 -8.29 10.28 -24.91
CA ASN A 129 -7.80 10.93 -26.12
C ASN A 129 -6.75 10.06 -26.83
N ALA A 130 -5.86 9.40 -26.10
CA ALA A 130 -4.89 8.47 -26.67
C ALA A 130 -5.57 7.30 -27.41
N MET A 131 -6.73 6.84 -26.94
CA MET A 131 -7.54 5.82 -27.60
C MET A 131 -8.23 6.29 -28.89
N MET A 132 -8.47 7.60 -29.03
CA MET A 132 -9.20 8.18 -30.17
C MET A 132 -8.29 8.66 -31.29
N MET A 133 -6.98 8.83 -31.01
CA MET A 133 -6.00 9.28 -32.00
C MET A 133 -5.69 8.18 -33.04
N ASP A 134 -5.47 8.60 -34.29
CA ASP A 134 -4.99 7.69 -35.35
C ASP A 134 -3.63 7.08 -34.94
N ARG A 135 -3.51 5.75 -35.03
CA ARG A 135 -2.28 5.02 -34.71
C ARG A 135 -1.07 5.49 -35.52
N ASN A 136 -1.28 5.97 -36.74
CA ASN A 136 -0.21 6.52 -37.56
C ASN A 136 0.27 7.90 -37.09
N GLN A 137 -0.53 8.58 -36.27
CA GLN A 137 -0.24 9.91 -35.70
C GLN A 137 0.22 9.83 -34.23
N TYR A 138 -0.07 8.72 -33.54
CA TYR A 138 0.29 8.50 -32.14
C TYR A 138 1.67 7.83 -31.98
N ASP A 139 2.75 8.60 -32.15
CA ASP A 139 4.14 8.13 -31.94
C ASP A 139 4.58 8.20 -30.45
N ARG A 140 3.86 7.50 -29.56
CA ARG A 140 4.32 7.29 -28.18
C ARG A 140 4.71 5.84 -27.91
N SER A 141 5.89 5.66 -27.34
CA SER A 141 6.40 4.34 -26.97
C SER A 141 5.66 3.77 -25.76
N GLY A 142 5.56 2.45 -25.69
CA GLY A 142 4.95 1.74 -24.55
C GLY A 142 3.42 1.83 -24.48
N PHE A 143 2.75 2.39 -25.49
CA PHE A 143 1.29 2.38 -25.53
C PHE A 143 0.75 0.95 -25.71
N SER A 144 -0.20 0.55 -24.86
CA SER A 144 -0.91 -0.72 -24.93
C SER A 144 -2.41 -0.48 -24.79
N GLU A 145 -3.19 -0.90 -25.80
CA GLU A 145 -4.62 -0.59 -25.85
C GLU A 145 -5.41 -1.26 -24.71
N ASP A 146 -5.06 -2.49 -24.37
CA ASP A 146 -5.76 -3.25 -23.33
C ASP A 146 -5.44 -2.69 -21.94
N ASP A 147 -4.18 -2.34 -21.68
CA ASP A 147 -3.75 -1.70 -20.44
C ASP A 147 -4.43 -0.33 -20.23
N VAL A 148 -4.53 0.46 -21.31
CA VAL A 148 -5.20 1.77 -21.30
C VAL A 148 -6.71 1.62 -21.05
N ARG A 149 -7.38 0.63 -21.65
CA ARG A 149 -8.80 0.35 -21.37
C ARG A 149 -9.03 -0.04 -19.92
N GLU A 150 -8.19 -0.93 -19.37
CA GLU A 150 -8.27 -1.31 -17.95
C GLU A 150 -8.09 -0.09 -17.04
N ARG A 151 -7.12 0.76 -17.37
CA ARG A 151 -6.83 1.99 -16.64
C ARG A 151 -7.98 3.00 -16.69
N ILE A 152 -8.60 3.22 -17.86
CA ILE A 152 -9.78 4.08 -17.99
C ILE A 152 -10.91 3.60 -17.07
N SER A 153 -11.17 2.30 -17.05
CA SER A 153 -12.20 1.69 -16.17
C SER A 153 -11.90 1.97 -14.69
N GLY A 154 -10.66 1.76 -14.23
CA GLY A 154 -10.32 2.05 -12.84
C GLY A 154 -10.32 3.56 -12.52
N LEU A 155 -10.00 4.43 -13.48
CA LEU A 155 -10.11 5.89 -13.32
C LEU A 155 -11.56 6.36 -13.22
N GLU A 156 -12.50 5.68 -13.87
CA GLU A 156 -13.93 5.93 -13.71
C GLU A 156 -14.40 5.60 -12.29
N GLU A 157 -13.92 4.49 -11.71
CA GLU A 157 -14.20 4.15 -10.30
C GLU A 157 -13.60 5.18 -9.33
N LEU A 158 -12.37 5.67 -9.57
CA LEU A 158 -11.80 6.75 -8.76
C LEU A 158 -12.56 8.07 -8.92
N THR A 159 -13.06 8.37 -10.12
CA THR A 159 -13.90 9.56 -10.36
C THR A 159 -15.17 9.47 -9.53
N LYS A 160 -15.84 8.32 -9.53
CA LYS A 160 -17.02 8.06 -8.66
C LYS A 160 -16.68 8.20 -7.18
N PHE A 161 -15.49 7.75 -6.77
CA PHE A 161 -15.03 7.88 -5.37
C PHE A 161 -14.94 9.34 -4.93
N THR A 162 -14.40 10.23 -5.78
CA THR A 162 -14.33 11.67 -5.45
C THR A 162 -15.70 12.36 -5.44
N ASN A 163 -16.69 11.82 -6.19
CA ASN A 163 -18.08 12.27 -6.27
C ASN A 163 -18.29 13.80 -6.36
N ARG A 164 -17.37 14.51 -7.02
CA ARG A 164 -17.39 15.97 -7.07
C ARG A 164 -18.10 16.47 -8.33
N LYS A 165 -19.12 17.31 -8.14
CA LYS A 165 -19.82 18.02 -9.23
C LYS A 165 -19.24 19.42 -9.42
N GLY A 166 -19.43 19.99 -10.60
CA GLY A 166 -19.03 21.38 -10.90
C GLY A 166 -17.52 21.59 -10.88
N LEU A 167 -16.73 20.60 -11.32
CA LEU A 167 -15.31 20.80 -11.53
C LEU A 167 -15.10 21.90 -12.59
N PRO A 168 -14.11 22.79 -12.42
CA PRO A 168 -13.72 23.74 -13.46
C PRO A 168 -13.51 23.03 -14.79
N ASP A 169 -13.91 23.65 -15.89
CA ASP A 169 -13.63 23.13 -17.21
C ASP A 169 -12.12 23.26 -17.47
N VAL A 170 -11.47 22.12 -17.73
CA VAL A 170 -10.05 22.08 -18.08
C VAL A 170 -9.99 21.29 -19.37
N HIS A 171 -9.88 22.00 -20.48
CA HIS A 171 -9.80 21.38 -21.79
C HIS A 171 -8.49 20.61 -21.94
N PRO A 172 -8.49 19.42 -22.57
CA PRO A 172 -7.26 18.68 -22.82
C PRO A 172 -6.26 19.49 -23.65
N LEU A 173 -5.01 19.58 -23.15
CA LEU A 173 -3.91 20.26 -23.86
C LEU A 173 -3.76 19.77 -25.31
N ASP A 174 -3.86 18.45 -25.52
CA ASP A 174 -3.54 17.79 -26.80
C ASP A 174 -4.74 17.75 -27.78
N SER A 175 -5.83 18.47 -27.49
CA SER A 175 -6.96 18.51 -28.42
C SER A 175 -6.60 19.34 -29.67
N MET A 176 -6.64 18.73 -30.86
CA MET A 176 -6.26 19.29 -32.18
C MET A 176 -6.87 20.65 -32.56
N HIS A 177 -7.80 21.16 -31.76
CA HIS A 177 -8.54 22.41 -31.99
C HIS A 177 -8.35 23.45 -30.89
N TRP A 178 -7.52 23.16 -29.88
CA TRP A 178 -7.34 24.02 -28.72
C TRP A 178 -5.95 24.66 -28.72
N MET A 179 -5.84 25.79 -29.41
CA MET A 179 -5.04 26.88 -28.86
C MET A 179 -6.03 27.75 -28.08
N PRO A 180 -5.78 28.09 -26.80
CA PRO A 180 -6.71 28.91 -26.06
C PRO A 180 -6.83 30.27 -26.76
N THR A 181 -7.95 30.50 -27.44
CA THR A 181 -8.36 31.84 -27.85
C THR A 181 -8.86 32.52 -26.58
N HIS A 182 -7.92 33.01 -25.78
CA HIS A 182 -8.21 33.65 -24.50
C HIS A 182 -8.02 35.16 -24.60
N PRO A 183 -8.74 35.96 -23.78
CA PRO A 183 -8.63 37.42 -23.83
C PRO A 183 -7.34 37.97 -23.20
N TYR A 184 -6.52 37.12 -22.59
CA TYR A 184 -5.31 37.56 -21.88
C TYR A 184 -4.16 37.95 -22.80
N ARG A 185 -3.32 38.88 -22.35
CA ARG A 185 -2.17 39.41 -23.09
C ARG A 185 -1.11 38.34 -23.40
N THR A 186 -1.01 37.30 -22.57
CA THR A 186 -0.12 36.15 -22.74
C THR A 186 -0.73 34.89 -22.14
N ASP A 187 -0.31 33.73 -22.64
CA ASP A 187 -0.62 32.42 -22.06
C ASP A 187 -0.25 32.34 -20.58
N TRP A 188 0.86 32.96 -20.19
CA TRP A 188 1.32 32.99 -18.80
C TRP A 188 0.27 33.59 -17.85
N ILE A 189 -0.39 34.68 -18.27
CA ILE A 189 -1.48 35.26 -17.47
C ILE A 189 -2.67 34.31 -17.44
N TYR A 190 -3.08 33.77 -18.59
CA TYR A 190 -4.20 32.83 -18.68
C TYR A 190 -4.04 31.67 -17.69
N TYR A 191 -2.90 30.97 -17.74
CA TYR A 191 -2.64 29.85 -16.83
C TYR A 191 -2.53 30.28 -15.36
N ALA A 192 -2.11 31.53 -15.08
CA ALA A 192 -1.91 32.01 -13.72
C ALA A 192 -3.21 32.43 -13.02
N VAL A 193 -4.23 32.89 -13.76
CA VAL A 193 -5.44 33.47 -13.20
C VAL A 193 -6.71 32.65 -13.46
N GLU A 194 -6.75 31.88 -14.56
CA GLU A 194 -7.97 31.19 -14.97
C GLU A 194 -8.28 29.98 -14.10
N SER A 195 -9.58 29.73 -13.86
CA SER A 195 -10.10 28.56 -13.13
C SER A 195 -9.38 28.30 -11.79
N GLU A 196 -8.98 29.36 -11.10
CA GLU A 196 -8.22 29.30 -9.83
C GLU A 196 -6.95 28.42 -9.90
N GLY A 197 -6.28 28.40 -11.06
CA GLY A 197 -5.06 27.60 -11.27
C GLY A 197 -5.30 26.12 -11.57
N ALA A 198 -6.55 25.68 -11.75
CA ALA A 198 -6.87 24.30 -12.14
C ALA A 198 -6.22 23.91 -13.48
N ILE A 199 -6.20 24.84 -14.44
CA ILE A 199 -5.60 24.61 -15.76
C ILE A 199 -4.08 24.47 -15.65
N ALA A 200 -3.42 25.33 -14.87
CA ALA A 200 -1.99 25.20 -14.59
C ALA A 200 -1.66 23.88 -13.89
N LEU A 201 -2.45 23.48 -12.89
CA LEU A 201 -2.29 22.19 -12.22
C LEU A 201 -2.29 21.03 -13.21
N CYS A 202 -3.32 20.93 -14.05
CA CYS A 202 -3.44 19.86 -15.03
C CYS A 202 -2.34 19.95 -16.11
N HIS A 203 -2.08 21.11 -16.68
CA HIS A 203 -1.20 21.17 -17.86
C HIS A 203 0.28 21.18 -17.51
N MET A 204 0.67 21.68 -16.33
CA MET A 204 2.07 21.93 -15.99
C MET A 204 2.67 20.94 -14.99
N SER A 205 1.86 20.22 -14.21
CA SER A 205 2.40 19.30 -13.21
C SER A 205 2.86 17.97 -13.82
N ALA A 206 2.17 17.44 -14.84
CA ALA A 206 2.54 16.19 -15.51
C ALA A 206 3.22 16.44 -16.85
N LEU A 207 4.53 16.70 -16.80
CA LEU A 207 5.38 16.80 -17.98
C LEU A 207 6.38 15.62 -18.04
N PRO A 208 6.16 14.62 -18.91
CA PRO A 208 7.08 13.52 -19.12
C PRO A 208 8.50 13.99 -19.48
N GLN A 209 9.53 13.25 -19.08
CA GLN A 209 10.89 13.45 -19.59
C GLN A 209 11.09 12.81 -20.95
N THR A 210 10.38 11.72 -21.22
CA THR A 210 10.50 10.88 -22.41
C THR A 210 9.21 10.88 -23.23
N LYS A 211 9.22 10.18 -24.36
CA LYS A 211 8.03 9.95 -25.18
C LYS A 211 7.20 8.73 -24.77
N TYR A 212 7.52 8.09 -23.63
CA TYR A 212 6.77 6.93 -23.16
C TYR A 212 5.39 7.34 -22.65
N HIS A 213 4.35 6.69 -23.18
CA HIS A 213 2.96 6.99 -22.86
C HIS A 213 2.68 6.90 -21.35
N ASP A 214 3.18 5.85 -20.70
CA ASP A 214 2.91 5.56 -19.29
C ASP A 214 3.70 6.43 -18.30
N GLU A 215 4.65 7.24 -18.77
CA GLU A 215 5.31 8.21 -17.89
C GLU A 215 4.30 9.24 -17.36
N TYR A 216 3.24 9.52 -18.13
CA TYR A 216 2.15 10.40 -17.69
C TYR A 216 1.38 9.83 -16.49
N MET A 217 1.00 8.53 -16.54
CA MET A 217 0.34 7.88 -15.41
C MET A 217 1.25 7.80 -14.17
N PHE A 218 2.55 7.59 -14.39
CA PHE A 218 3.53 7.55 -13.32
C PHE A 218 3.57 8.87 -12.56
N LEU A 219 3.65 9.99 -13.29
CA LEU A 219 3.62 11.34 -12.73
C LEU A 219 2.28 11.63 -12.02
N ARG A 220 1.15 11.30 -12.64
CA ARG A 220 -0.18 11.51 -12.05
C ARG A 220 -0.39 10.74 -10.76
N THR A 221 0.09 9.50 -10.70
CA THR A 221 0.07 8.70 -9.46
C THR A 221 0.83 9.41 -8.35
N ILE A 222 2.01 9.97 -8.64
CA ILE A 222 2.80 10.72 -7.67
C ILE A 222 2.06 11.97 -7.19
N HIS A 223 1.52 12.79 -8.10
CA HIS A 223 0.81 14.03 -7.72
C HIS A 223 -0.40 13.76 -6.83
N ILE A 224 -1.18 12.75 -7.18
CA ILE A 224 -2.38 12.37 -6.41
C ILE A 224 -1.96 11.80 -5.05
N ALA A 225 -0.89 10.98 -4.98
CA ALA A 225 -0.37 10.48 -3.72
C ALA A 225 0.12 11.62 -2.80
N GLU A 226 0.81 12.62 -3.35
CA GLU A 226 1.25 13.82 -2.63
C GLU A 226 0.08 14.64 -2.08
N CYS A 227 -1.04 14.74 -2.82
CA CYS A 227 -2.28 15.33 -2.32
C CYS A 227 -2.83 14.55 -1.12
N CYS A 228 -2.89 13.22 -1.23
CA CYS A 228 -3.35 12.36 -0.14
C CYS A 228 -2.45 12.48 1.09
N PHE A 229 -1.12 12.47 0.93
CA PHE A 229 -0.19 12.66 2.04
C PHE A 229 -0.42 13.98 2.75
N LEU A 230 -0.58 15.08 2.00
CA LEU A 230 -0.89 16.39 2.60
C LEU A 230 -2.20 16.34 3.39
N ALA A 231 -3.26 15.81 2.79
CA ALA A 231 -4.58 15.78 3.40
C ALA A 231 -4.61 14.92 4.66
N ILE A 232 -3.94 13.77 4.65
CA ILE A 232 -3.78 12.91 5.82
C ILE A 232 -3.00 13.65 6.90
N ASN A 233 -1.88 14.29 6.56
CA ASN A 233 -1.06 15.05 7.51
C ASN A 233 -1.87 16.14 8.22
N LEU A 234 -2.55 16.98 7.45
CA LEU A 234 -3.38 18.06 7.96
C LEU A 234 -4.50 17.53 8.87
N SER A 235 -5.16 16.47 8.45
CA SER A 235 -6.24 15.82 9.21
C SER A 235 -5.73 15.22 10.51
N VAL A 236 -4.58 14.55 10.49
CA VAL A 236 -3.96 13.95 11.68
C VAL A 236 -3.48 15.03 12.66
N SER A 237 -2.80 16.07 12.18
CA SER A 237 -2.40 17.21 13.03
C SER A 237 -3.61 17.85 13.71
N ALA A 238 -4.70 18.04 12.96
CA ALA A 238 -5.94 18.60 13.48
C ALA A 238 -6.61 17.66 14.49
N ALA A 239 -6.59 16.35 14.25
CA ALA A 239 -7.16 15.38 15.19
C ALA A 239 -6.43 15.42 16.55
N ILE A 240 -5.09 15.41 16.54
CA ILE A 240 -4.27 15.50 17.74
C ILE A 240 -4.52 16.83 18.47
N THR A 241 -4.61 17.94 17.73
CA THR A 241 -4.87 19.27 18.31
C THR A 241 -6.26 19.33 18.96
N ASN A 242 -7.31 18.85 18.29
CA ASN A 242 -8.67 18.85 18.82
C ASN A 242 -8.82 17.93 20.05
N TYR A 243 -8.12 16.79 20.05
CA TYR A 243 -8.09 15.93 21.23
C TYR A 243 -7.49 16.64 22.44
N HIS A 244 -6.32 17.28 22.30
CA HIS A 244 -5.69 18.04 23.39
C HIS A 244 -6.49 19.27 23.82
N ALA A 245 -7.30 19.82 22.93
CA ALA A 245 -8.26 20.90 23.23
C ALA A 245 -9.55 20.40 23.89
N ASN A 246 -9.68 19.11 24.22
CA ASN A 246 -10.87 18.47 24.77
C ASN A 246 -12.13 18.60 23.89
N VAL A 247 -11.96 18.52 22.57
CA VAL A 247 -13.06 18.51 21.58
C VAL A 247 -12.99 17.20 20.76
N PRO A 248 -13.29 16.05 21.38
CA PRO A 248 -13.04 14.74 20.79
C PRO A 248 -13.91 14.45 19.57
N GLU A 249 -15.09 15.06 19.43
CA GLU A 249 -15.96 14.91 18.28
C GLU A 249 -15.29 15.45 17.00
N GLN A 250 -14.58 16.58 17.09
CA GLN A 250 -13.82 17.16 15.99
C GLN A 250 -12.58 16.32 15.68
N ALA A 251 -11.97 15.71 16.70
CA ALA A 251 -10.86 14.77 16.49
C ALA A 251 -11.31 13.53 15.69
N VAL A 252 -12.49 12.98 16.01
CA VAL A 252 -13.13 11.89 15.26
C VAL A 252 -13.35 12.28 13.81
N GLU A 253 -13.93 13.45 13.54
CA GLU A 253 -14.17 13.89 12.15
C GLU A 253 -12.87 14.07 11.37
N CYS A 254 -11.84 14.66 12.00
CA CYS A 254 -10.52 14.78 11.38
C CYS A 254 -9.93 13.39 11.03
N LEU A 255 -10.03 12.40 11.90
CA LEU A 255 -9.54 11.04 11.60
C LEU A 255 -10.37 10.32 10.53
N ARG A 256 -11.68 10.59 10.43
CA ARG A 256 -12.50 10.10 9.31
C ARG A 256 -12.01 10.67 7.99
N GLN A 257 -11.66 11.96 7.95
CA GLN A 257 -11.06 12.58 6.76
C GLN A 257 -9.71 11.95 6.42
N ALA A 258 -8.84 11.72 7.41
CA ALA A 258 -7.57 11.01 7.19
C ALA A 258 -7.79 9.62 6.55
N ASN A 259 -8.73 8.84 7.08
CA ASN A 259 -9.11 7.53 6.55
C ASN A 259 -9.72 7.59 5.15
N TYR A 260 -10.49 8.63 4.83
CA TYR A 260 -11.01 8.83 3.46
C TYR A 260 -9.87 8.96 2.44
N PHE A 261 -8.87 9.81 2.73
CA PHE A 261 -7.73 10.00 1.83
C PHE A 261 -6.77 8.80 1.79
N ALA A 262 -6.58 8.10 2.91
CA ALA A 262 -5.77 6.88 2.94
C ALA A 262 -6.44 5.73 2.16
N SER A 263 -7.76 5.59 2.25
CA SER A 263 -8.52 4.65 1.42
C SER A 263 -8.40 4.98 -0.07
N PHE A 264 -8.52 6.26 -0.44
CA PHE A 264 -8.30 6.72 -1.82
C PHE A 264 -6.90 6.34 -2.31
N LEU A 265 -5.87 6.57 -1.49
CA LEU A 265 -4.48 6.27 -1.81
C LEU A 265 -4.26 4.76 -2.08
N VAL A 266 -4.91 3.88 -1.32
CA VAL A 266 -4.86 2.42 -1.54
C VAL A 266 -5.48 2.03 -2.88
N ASN A 267 -6.60 2.65 -3.25
CA ASN A 267 -7.29 2.40 -4.51
C ASN A 267 -6.51 2.95 -5.71
N LEU A 268 -5.92 4.14 -5.58
CA LEU A 268 -5.02 4.73 -6.58
C LEU A 268 -3.91 3.75 -6.97
N PHE A 269 -3.27 3.11 -5.99
CA PHE A 269 -2.16 2.18 -6.25
C PHE A 269 -2.60 0.87 -6.93
N ALA A 270 -3.91 0.57 -6.98
CA ALA A 270 -4.40 -0.52 -7.82
C ALA A 270 -4.27 -0.20 -9.32
N LEU A 271 -4.42 1.07 -9.73
CA LEU A 271 -4.24 1.46 -11.14
C LEU A 271 -2.80 1.32 -11.60
N PHE A 272 -1.83 1.44 -10.69
CA PHE A 272 -0.42 1.37 -11.05
C PHE A 272 -0.03 0.01 -11.66
N THR A 273 -0.79 -1.06 -11.39
CA THR A 273 -0.50 -2.38 -11.97
C THR A 273 -0.80 -2.49 -13.45
N THR A 274 -1.55 -1.54 -14.02
CA THR A 274 -1.84 -1.41 -15.46
C THR A 274 -0.69 -0.82 -16.26
N MET A 275 0.42 -0.46 -15.61
CA MET A 275 1.64 -0.05 -16.33
C MET A 275 2.43 -1.30 -16.74
N PRO A 276 2.79 -1.49 -18.02
CA PRO A 276 3.73 -2.54 -18.43
C PRO A 276 5.09 -2.38 -17.73
N VAL A 277 5.75 -3.51 -17.43
CA VAL A 277 7.06 -3.47 -16.78
C VAL A 277 8.10 -2.81 -17.68
N GLU A 278 8.01 -3.10 -18.97
CA GLU A 278 8.85 -2.61 -20.04
C GLU A 278 8.73 -1.09 -20.19
N SER A 279 7.51 -0.54 -20.09
CA SER A 279 7.27 0.90 -20.12
C SER A 279 8.08 1.63 -19.05
N PHE A 280 8.13 1.10 -17.83
CA PHE A 280 8.93 1.69 -16.75
C PHE A 280 10.40 1.31 -16.87
N TYR A 281 10.74 0.03 -16.76
CA TYR A 281 12.11 -0.45 -16.57
C TYR A 281 13.01 -0.18 -17.78
N ASP A 282 12.55 -0.53 -18.97
CA ASP A 282 13.28 -0.33 -20.23
C ASP A 282 13.02 1.06 -20.82
N GLY A 283 11.86 1.64 -20.54
CA GLY A 283 11.47 2.94 -21.07
C GLY A 283 12.00 4.12 -20.28
N PHE A 284 11.19 4.65 -19.36
CA PHE A 284 11.46 5.97 -18.77
C PHE A 284 12.17 5.94 -17.41
N ARG A 285 12.50 4.77 -16.85
CA ARG A 285 13.20 4.66 -15.55
C ARG A 285 14.51 5.44 -15.52
N GLN A 286 15.32 5.39 -16.58
CA GLN A 286 16.58 6.14 -16.62
C GLN A 286 16.36 7.65 -16.51
N ALA A 287 15.28 8.15 -17.09
CA ALA A 287 14.92 9.56 -17.05
C ALA A 287 14.47 10.04 -15.66
N THR A 288 14.14 9.13 -14.74
CA THR A 288 13.88 9.49 -13.34
C THR A 288 15.17 9.88 -12.60
N GLY A 289 16.36 9.51 -13.08
CA GLY A 289 17.64 9.86 -12.47
C GLY A 289 17.75 9.43 -11.02
N ASN A 290 17.94 10.40 -10.11
CA ASN A 290 17.96 10.20 -8.66
C ASN A 290 16.65 10.63 -7.99
N ALA A 291 15.57 10.80 -8.75
CA ALA A 291 14.24 11.02 -8.19
C ALA A 291 13.80 9.77 -7.42
N SER A 292 13.51 9.95 -6.14
CA SER A 292 13.08 8.87 -5.26
C SER A 292 12.04 9.35 -4.26
N ALA A 293 11.10 8.47 -3.93
CA ALA A 293 10.05 8.74 -2.94
C ALA A 293 10.59 9.09 -1.55
N ILE A 294 11.84 8.74 -1.21
CA ILE A 294 12.48 9.19 0.04
C ILE A 294 12.61 10.72 0.11
N GLN A 295 12.65 11.41 -1.04
CA GLN A 295 12.72 12.86 -1.15
C GLN A 295 11.35 13.55 -0.96
N SER A 296 10.24 12.79 -0.86
CA SER A 296 8.92 13.35 -0.58
C SER A 296 8.84 13.87 0.86
N GLU A 297 8.83 15.20 1.01
CA GLU A 297 8.68 15.85 2.31
C GLU A 297 7.35 15.50 2.98
N LYS A 298 6.26 15.46 2.21
CA LYS A 298 4.91 15.17 2.73
C LYS A 298 4.82 13.74 3.25
N TYR A 299 5.45 12.79 2.57
CA TYR A 299 5.55 11.42 3.07
C TYR A 299 6.44 11.31 4.31
N GLN A 300 7.58 12.03 4.36
CA GLN A 300 8.43 12.02 5.55
C GLN A 300 7.72 12.63 6.77
N TYR A 301 6.91 13.67 6.57
CA TYR A 301 6.05 14.22 7.60
C TYR A 301 4.99 13.21 8.05
N LEU A 302 4.32 12.53 7.10
CA LEU A 302 3.31 11.49 7.39
C LEU A 302 3.86 10.39 8.28
N GLU A 303 5.04 9.90 7.95
CA GLU A 303 5.69 8.84 8.71
C GLU A 303 6.01 9.28 10.14
N LYS A 304 6.41 10.55 10.31
CA LYS A 304 6.71 11.09 11.63
C LYS A 304 5.49 11.40 12.46
N ILE A 305 4.47 12.01 11.88
CA ILE A 305 3.28 12.35 12.64
C ILE A 305 2.46 11.11 13.01
N THR A 306 2.57 10.03 12.24
CA THR A 306 1.91 8.77 12.58
C THR A 306 2.68 7.98 13.65
N ARG A 307 4.01 7.83 13.50
CA ARG A 307 4.80 6.87 14.31
C ARG A 307 5.93 7.48 15.15
N GLY A 308 6.30 8.74 14.91
CA GLY A 308 7.47 9.37 15.50
C GLY A 308 8.77 9.09 14.73
N GLN A 309 9.92 9.26 15.39
CA GLN A 309 11.23 9.15 14.74
C GLN A 309 11.76 7.71 14.76
N ASN A 310 11.89 7.09 13.58
CA ASN A 310 12.60 5.81 13.44
C ASN A 310 14.12 6.03 13.32
N VAL A 311 14.89 5.42 14.22
CA VAL A 311 16.37 5.48 14.26
C VAL A 311 17.00 4.94 12.98
N LYS A 312 16.48 3.84 12.41
CA LYS A 312 17.00 3.23 11.17
C LYS A 312 16.76 4.15 9.96
N LYS A 313 15.61 4.83 9.93
CA LYS A 313 15.24 5.76 8.85
C LYS A 313 16.03 7.07 8.91
N LYS A 314 16.45 7.50 10.10
CA LYS A 314 17.26 8.70 10.31
C LYS A 314 18.53 8.71 9.43
N ALA A 315 19.27 7.60 9.39
CA ALA A 315 20.51 7.48 8.61
C ALA A 315 20.27 7.61 7.10
N ALA A 316 19.15 7.07 6.59
CA ALA A 316 18.76 7.21 5.19
C ALA A 316 18.41 8.68 4.85
N LEU A 317 17.65 9.34 5.73
CA LEU A 317 17.27 10.75 5.56
C LEU A 317 18.47 11.71 5.64
N GLU A 318 19.51 11.40 6.44
CA GLU A 318 20.72 12.23 6.53
C GLU A 318 21.50 12.33 5.22
N LYS A 319 21.40 11.29 4.37
CA LYS A 319 22.04 11.24 3.05
C LYS A 319 21.28 12.02 1.98
N GLN A 320 20.01 12.33 2.21
CA GLN A 320 19.15 13.00 1.23
C GLN A 320 19.05 14.49 1.55
N LYS A 321 19.57 15.36 0.68
CA LYS A 321 19.66 16.81 0.91
C LYS A 321 18.29 17.44 1.24
N GLU A 322 17.26 17.04 0.50
CA GLU A 322 15.88 17.53 0.60
C GLU A 322 15.20 17.02 1.88
N ALA A 323 15.45 15.77 2.26
CA ALA A 323 14.80 15.15 3.41
C ALA A 323 15.62 15.28 4.72
N LYS A 324 16.80 15.91 4.68
CA LYS A 324 17.72 16.04 5.82
C LYS A 324 17.12 16.76 7.01
N PHE A 325 16.22 17.72 6.79
CA PHE A 325 15.48 18.35 7.89
C PHE A 325 14.72 17.30 8.73
N TYR A 326 14.09 16.33 8.07
CA TYR A 326 13.37 15.24 8.72
C TYR A 326 14.29 14.24 9.41
N SER A 327 15.59 14.21 9.19
CA SER A 327 16.48 13.40 10.05
C SER A 327 16.75 14.06 11.40
N LYS A 328 16.69 15.39 11.47
CA LYS A 328 17.03 16.19 12.65
C LYS A 328 15.81 16.66 13.44
N TRP A 329 14.69 16.82 12.78
CA TRP A 329 13.48 17.32 13.42
C TRP A 329 12.96 16.31 14.44
N ASN A 330 12.81 16.73 15.70
CA ASN A 330 12.23 15.88 16.74
C ASN A 330 10.79 16.34 16.98
N LEU A 331 9.83 15.44 16.78
CA LEU A 331 8.43 15.69 17.05
C LEU A 331 8.10 15.01 18.39
N PRO A 332 7.63 15.75 19.42
CA PRO A 332 7.29 15.14 20.70
C PRO A 332 6.26 14.02 20.52
N ARG A 333 6.36 12.94 21.32
CA ARG A 333 5.42 11.80 21.27
C ARG A 333 3.96 12.23 21.45
N SER A 334 3.70 13.24 22.30
CA SER A 334 2.37 13.84 22.48
C SER A 334 1.78 14.49 21.22
N HIS A 335 2.59 14.70 20.18
CA HIS A 335 2.20 15.26 18.89
C HIS A 335 2.20 14.20 17.76
N THR A 336 2.25 12.91 18.09
CA THR A 336 2.12 11.79 17.14
C THR A 336 0.83 11.00 17.36
N LEU A 337 0.37 10.27 16.34
CA LEU A 337 -0.75 9.34 16.51
C LEU A 337 -0.42 8.17 17.44
N SER A 338 0.82 7.69 17.43
CA SER A 338 1.25 6.66 18.39
C SER A 338 1.12 7.13 19.84
N GLY A 339 1.61 8.33 20.16
CA GLY A 339 1.42 8.90 21.50
C GLY A 339 -0.04 9.18 21.84
N LEU A 340 -0.83 9.64 20.88
CA LEU A 340 -2.28 9.79 21.06
C LEU A 340 -2.96 8.44 21.36
N ALA A 341 -2.59 7.37 20.65
CA ALA A 341 -3.15 6.04 20.85
C ALA A 341 -2.79 5.49 22.24
N GLU A 342 -1.56 5.67 22.69
CA GLU A 342 -1.12 5.31 24.04
C GLU A 342 -1.92 6.05 25.11
N ASP A 343 -2.03 7.39 25.00
CA ASP A 343 -2.79 8.23 25.93
C ASP A 343 -4.27 7.82 26.03
N LEU A 344 -4.81 7.23 24.95
CA LEU A 344 -6.19 6.78 24.86
C LEU A 344 -6.39 5.33 25.35
N SER A 345 -5.36 4.49 25.29
CA SER A 345 -5.45 3.06 25.63
C SER A 345 -5.90 2.82 27.08
N GLU A 346 -5.59 3.76 27.98
CA GLU A 346 -5.95 3.72 29.40
C GLU A 346 -7.34 4.33 29.69
N LYS A 347 -8.00 4.96 28.71
CA LYS A 347 -9.26 5.71 28.89
C LYS A 347 -10.48 4.86 28.52
N LYS A 348 -11.55 4.92 29.34
CA LYS A 348 -12.77 4.10 29.19
C LYS A 348 -14.01 4.88 28.69
N GLY A 349 -13.88 5.65 27.61
CA GLY A 349 -14.99 6.44 27.04
C GLY A 349 -15.28 6.15 25.57
N ASP A 350 -16.53 6.30 25.14
CA ASP A 350 -16.97 6.01 23.76
C ASP A 350 -16.16 6.79 22.71
N SER A 351 -15.84 8.06 22.98
CA SER A 351 -15.02 8.88 22.09
C SER A 351 -13.57 8.37 22.03
N ALA A 352 -13.01 7.87 23.14
CA ALA A 352 -11.67 7.28 23.16
C ALA A 352 -11.61 6.00 22.34
N ILE A 353 -12.60 5.11 22.51
CA ILE A 353 -12.74 3.86 21.73
C ILE A 353 -12.88 4.18 20.23
N THR A 354 -13.70 5.18 19.88
CA THR A 354 -13.91 5.59 18.49
C THR A 354 -12.63 6.15 17.87
N ILE A 355 -11.90 7.01 18.58
CA ILE A 355 -10.63 7.57 18.10
C ILE A 355 -9.60 6.46 17.89
N LEU A 356 -9.45 5.53 18.84
CA LEU A 356 -8.55 4.38 18.72
C LEU A 356 -8.89 3.53 17.49
N SER A 357 -10.17 3.21 17.29
CA SER A 357 -10.64 2.45 16.12
C SER A 357 -10.27 3.15 14.80
N LEU A 358 -10.42 4.47 14.72
CA LEU A 358 -10.07 5.23 13.53
C LEU A 358 -8.55 5.33 13.30
N ILE A 359 -7.74 5.37 14.36
CA ILE A 359 -6.28 5.30 14.26
C ILE A 359 -5.84 3.93 13.74
N SER A 360 -6.42 2.85 14.27
CA SER A 360 -6.14 1.48 13.79
C SER A 360 -6.54 1.29 12.33
N GLU A 361 -7.68 1.85 11.91
CA GLU A 361 -8.10 1.85 10.51
C GLU A 361 -7.08 2.57 9.61
N LEU A 362 -6.61 3.74 10.04
CA LEU A 362 -5.65 4.53 9.29
C LEU A 362 -4.32 3.79 9.13
N ASP A 363 -3.80 3.19 10.21
CA ASP A 363 -2.56 2.42 10.13
C ASP A 363 -2.72 1.21 9.21
N ARG A 364 -3.87 0.51 9.25
CA ARG A 364 -4.16 -0.60 8.34
C ARG A 364 -4.12 -0.15 6.88
N GLN A 365 -4.75 0.97 6.55
CA GLN A 365 -4.78 1.50 5.19
C GLN A 365 -3.37 1.92 4.73
N LEU A 366 -2.62 2.61 5.57
CA LEU A 366 -1.23 3.00 5.27
C LEU A 366 -0.32 1.78 5.12
N LEU A 367 -0.49 0.73 5.94
CA LEU A 367 0.22 -0.53 5.80
C LEU A 367 -0.13 -1.23 4.49
N MET A 368 -1.41 -1.33 4.14
CA MET A 368 -1.86 -1.88 2.86
C MET A 368 -1.26 -1.14 1.67
N TRP A 369 -1.22 0.20 1.74
CA TRP A 369 -0.57 1.02 0.72
C TRP A 369 0.94 0.72 0.63
N ARG A 370 1.67 0.69 1.75
CA ARG A 370 3.11 0.35 1.77
C ARG A 370 3.36 -1.04 1.20
N SER A 371 2.52 -2.03 1.53
CA SER A 371 2.63 -3.39 0.98
C SER A 371 2.37 -3.43 -0.53
N LYS A 372 1.36 -2.71 -1.04
CA LYS A 372 1.11 -2.57 -2.48
C LYS A 372 2.30 -1.90 -3.18
N HIS A 373 2.82 -0.82 -2.61
CA HIS A 373 3.97 -0.11 -3.14
C HIS A 373 5.21 -1.00 -3.22
N LEU A 374 5.48 -1.82 -2.20
CA LEU A 374 6.56 -2.81 -2.26
C LEU A 374 6.31 -3.90 -3.30
N GLY A 375 5.07 -4.40 -3.42
CA GLY A 375 4.70 -5.37 -4.45
C GLY A 375 4.94 -4.83 -5.86
N ILE A 376 4.56 -3.57 -6.10
CA ILE A 376 4.88 -2.82 -7.31
C ILE A 376 6.40 -2.77 -7.49
N ALA A 377 7.15 -2.26 -6.52
CA ALA A 377 8.61 -2.14 -6.65
C ALA A 377 9.28 -3.47 -7.00
N ARG A 378 8.82 -4.59 -6.43
CA ARG A 378 9.30 -5.96 -6.76
C ARG A 378 8.94 -6.41 -8.18
N LYS A 379 7.79 -5.98 -8.71
CA LYS A 379 7.36 -6.27 -10.09
C LYS A 379 8.22 -5.52 -11.12
N TYR A 380 8.51 -4.25 -10.86
CA TYR A 380 9.15 -3.35 -11.84
C TYR A 380 10.68 -3.27 -11.74
N LEU A 381 11.28 -3.80 -10.66
CA LEU A 381 12.73 -3.79 -10.46
C LEU A 381 13.21 -5.24 -10.24
N PRO A 382 14.17 -5.74 -11.04
CA PRO A 382 14.86 -6.98 -10.72
C PRO A 382 15.47 -6.95 -9.32
N ARG A 383 15.57 -8.11 -8.65
CA ARG A 383 16.00 -8.21 -7.23
C ARG A 383 17.35 -7.56 -6.92
N GLU A 384 18.25 -7.50 -7.91
CA GLU A 384 19.61 -6.96 -7.75
C GLU A 384 19.73 -5.47 -8.12
N THR A 385 18.66 -4.88 -8.65
CA THR A 385 18.69 -3.50 -9.13
C THR A 385 18.59 -2.51 -7.96
N LYS A 386 19.65 -1.72 -7.76
CA LYS A 386 19.60 -0.56 -6.85
C LYS A 386 18.52 0.42 -7.34
N GLY A 387 17.73 0.95 -6.41
CA GLY A 387 16.73 1.98 -6.71
C GLY A 387 17.41 3.25 -7.21
N THR A 388 16.63 4.10 -7.89
CA THR A 388 17.10 5.35 -8.49
C THR A 388 17.74 6.30 -7.49
N GLY A 389 17.36 6.24 -6.20
CA GLY A 389 17.97 7.00 -5.10
C GLY A 389 19.05 6.27 -4.29
N GLU A 390 19.76 5.29 -4.85
CA GLU A 390 20.71 4.36 -4.19
C GLU A 390 20.10 3.35 -3.20
N GLU A 391 18.80 3.50 -2.91
CA GLU A 391 18.01 2.66 -2.01
C GLU A 391 16.99 1.86 -2.84
N GLY A 392 17.24 0.56 -3.03
CA GLY A 392 16.41 -0.33 -3.87
C GLY A 392 15.28 -1.04 -3.12
N ILE A 393 14.79 -2.16 -3.68
CA ILE A 393 13.76 -3.02 -3.06
C ILE A 393 14.10 -3.33 -1.59
N LEU A 394 15.38 -3.58 -1.29
CA LEU A 394 15.89 -3.86 0.05
C LEU A 394 15.61 -2.73 1.08
N TYR A 395 15.55 -1.47 0.65
CA TYR A 395 15.15 -0.37 1.53
C TYR A 395 13.65 -0.42 1.82
N LEU A 396 12.82 -0.61 0.80
CA LEU A 396 11.37 -0.74 1.00
C LEU A 396 11.04 -1.97 1.86
N GLU A 397 11.69 -3.10 1.66
CA GLU A 397 11.51 -4.31 2.48
C GLU A 397 11.83 -4.08 3.96
N LYS A 398 12.87 -3.29 4.25
CA LYS A 398 13.24 -2.94 5.62
C LYS A 398 12.25 -1.98 6.30
N ASN A 399 11.60 -1.10 5.53
CA ASN A 399 10.67 -0.09 6.07
C ASN A 399 9.19 -0.48 5.97
N VAL A 400 8.82 -1.50 5.18
CA VAL A 400 7.45 -2.08 5.17
C VAL A 400 7.19 -2.90 6.43
N ARG A 401 8.24 -3.46 7.02
CA ARG A 401 8.22 -4.21 8.28
C ARG A 401 8.42 -3.31 9.51
N ASP A 402 8.36 -2.00 9.35
CA ASP A 402 8.38 -1.11 10.51
C ASP A 402 7.12 -1.31 11.36
N PRO A 403 7.25 -1.25 12.70
CA PRO A 403 6.16 -1.47 13.64
C PRO A 403 4.90 -0.65 13.29
N THR A 404 3.73 -1.27 13.49
CA THR A 404 2.41 -0.64 13.43
C THR A 404 2.32 0.54 14.40
N ILE A 405 1.35 1.45 14.24
CA ILE A 405 1.16 2.59 15.16
C ILE A 405 0.93 2.11 16.61
N SER A 406 0.49 0.85 16.79
CA SER A 406 0.30 0.16 18.06
C SER A 406 1.48 -0.71 18.54
N ASP A 407 2.54 -0.86 17.74
CA ASP A 407 3.69 -1.67 18.14
C ASP A 407 4.62 -0.81 19.00
N GLU A 408 4.57 -1.05 20.31
CA GLU A 408 5.56 -0.54 21.25
C GLU A 408 6.96 -0.97 20.80
N THR A 409 7.88 0.01 20.68
CA THR A 409 9.30 -0.30 20.75
C THR A 409 9.66 -0.69 22.19
N HIS A 410 9.42 -1.94 22.55
CA HIS A 410 10.15 -2.65 23.59
C HIS A 410 10.97 -3.75 22.92
N PHE A 411 12.24 -3.44 22.62
CA PHE A 411 13.28 -4.46 22.63
C PHE A 411 13.63 -4.66 24.10
N ASP A 412 13.00 -5.63 24.75
CA ASP A 412 13.61 -6.53 25.72
C ASP A 412 12.58 -7.58 26.13
N GLU A 413 13.02 -8.83 26.08
CA GLU A 413 12.34 -10.06 26.48
C GLU A 413 11.11 -10.49 25.65
N ALA A 414 11.26 -11.68 25.03
CA ALA A 414 10.15 -12.37 24.38
C ALA A 414 9.00 -12.54 25.40
N PRO A 415 7.74 -12.20 25.04
CA PRO A 415 6.63 -12.44 25.94
C PRO A 415 6.52 -13.95 26.18
N GLU A 416 6.61 -14.35 27.44
CA GLU A 416 6.34 -15.71 27.88
C GLU A 416 4.93 -16.14 27.41
N GLY A 417 4.89 -17.11 26.50
CA GLY A 417 3.77 -18.00 26.16
C GLY A 417 2.34 -17.46 26.26
N GLY A 418 1.86 -16.82 25.19
CA GLY A 418 0.49 -16.31 25.06
C GLY A 418 -0.61 -17.32 25.45
N GLN A 419 -1.63 -16.86 26.15
CA GLN A 419 -2.83 -17.65 26.47
C GLN A 419 -3.80 -17.67 25.28
N LEU A 420 -4.09 -18.87 24.75
CA LEU A 420 -5.28 -19.10 23.91
C LEU A 420 -6.52 -19.16 24.82
N THR A 421 -7.60 -18.49 24.41
CA THR A 421 -8.90 -18.53 25.09
C THR A 421 -9.99 -19.09 24.16
N VAL A 422 -10.96 -19.82 24.71
CA VAL A 422 -12.11 -20.33 23.94
C VAL A 422 -13.33 -19.48 24.26
N ALA A 423 -14.04 -19.03 23.23
CA ALA A 423 -15.25 -18.24 23.38
C ALA A 423 -16.37 -19.03 24.08
N ALA A 424 -17.11 -18.39 24.98
CA ALA A 424 -18.27 -19.00 25.63
C ALA A 424 -19.36 -19.43 24.63
N SER A 425 -19.52 -18.71 23.51
CA SER A 425 -20.43 -19.08 22.42
C SER A 425 -20.06 -20.40 21.77
N LEU A 426 -18.76 -20.68 21.61
CA LEU A 426 -18.28 -21.94 21.04
C LEU A 426 -18.46 -23.11 22.02
N GLN A 427 -18.22 -22.89 23.32
CA GLN A 427 -18.47 -23.90 24.37
C GLN A 427 -19.93 -24.41 24.38
N ILE A 428 -20.88 -23.61 23.91
CA ILE A 428 -22.29 -23.99 23.83
C ILE A 428 -22.57 -24.90 22.62
N VAL A 429 -21.87 -24.70 21.50
CA VAL A 429 -22.19 -25.36 20.21
C VAL A 429 -21.19 -26.46 19.81
N ALA A 430 -20.04 -26.55 20.48
CA ALA A 430 -18.95 -27.47 20.14
C ALA A 430 -18.77 -28.61 21.17
N SER A 431 -19.81 -28.93 21.95
CA SER A 431 -19.73 -29.96 22.99
C SER A 431 -19.22 -31.29 22.42
N ASN A 432 -18.15 -31.84 23.01
CA ASN A 432 -17.46 -33.06 22.58
C ASN A 432 -16.50 -32.91 21.38
N THR A 433 -16.07 -31.69 21.08
CA THR A 433 -14.95 -31.43 20.17
C THR A 433 -13.67 -31.18 20.96
N GLN A 434 -12.56 -31.76 20.49
CA GLN A 434 -11.25 -31.56 21.08
C GLN A 434 -10.41 -30.63 20.24
N PHE A 435 -9.75 -29.72 20.93
CA PHE A 435 -8.86 -28.72 20.35
C PHE A 435 -7.48 -28.82 20.99
N HIS A 436 -6.44 -28.94 20.16
CA HIS A 436 -5.07 -28.92 20.62
C HIS A 436 -4.27 -27.86 19.85
N TRP A 437 -3.49 -27.11 20.60
CA TRP A 437 -2.56 -26.11 20.08
C TRP A 437 -1.14 -26.52 20.43
N CYS A 438 -0.25 -26.48 19.45
CA CYS A 438 1.17 -26.55 19.69
C CYS A 438 1.83 -25.25 19.25
N GLU A 439 2.72 -24.73 20.10
CA GLU A 439 3.63 -23.66 19.74
C GLU A 439 5.05 -24.19 19.71
N CYS A 440 5.75 -23.92 18.60
CA CYS A 440 7.13 -24.29 18.37
C CYS A 440 7.96 -23.04 18.16
N SER A 441 9.12 -22.94 18.82
CA SER A 441 10.08 -21.85 18.57
C SER A 441 11.38 -22.35 17.94
N LYS A 442 11.99 -21.48 17.12
CA LYS A 442 13.23 -21.70 16.39
C LYS A 442 13.28 -23.05 15.65
N LEU A 443 12.25 -23.32 14.86
CA LEU A 443 12.13 -24.54 14.07
C LEU A 443 13.17 -24.56 12.94
N ASP A 444 13.98 -25.61 12.89
CA ASP A 444 14.96 -25.86 11.84
C ASP A 444 14.25 -26.43 10.59
N ALA A 445 13.80 -25.54 9.68
CA ALA A 445 13.02 -25.96 8.52
C ALA A 445 13.78 -26.90 7.59
N LYS A 446 15.12 -26.83 7.58
CA LYS A 446 15.94 -27.74 6.79
C LYS A 446 15.76 -29.18 7.27
N LYS A 447 15.84 -29.41 8.59
CA LYS A 447 15.63 -30.74 9.18
C LYS A 447 14.21 -31.23 8.99
N VAL A 448 13.21 -30.34 9.04
CA VAL A 448 11.81 -30.72 8.73
C VAL A 448 11.69 -31.19 7.29
N CYS A 449 12.25 -30.48 6.32
CA CYS A 449 12.26 -30.89 4.92
C CYS A 449 13.00 -32.24 4.72
N GLU A 450 14.16 -32.43 5.35
CA GLU A 450 14.89 -33.70 5.34
C GLU A 450 14.06 -34.85 5.95
N ALA A 451 13.33 -34.59 7.05
CA ALA A 451 12.45 -35.55 7.68
C ALA A 451 11.26 -35.92 6.79
N LEU A 452 10.63 -34.95 6.12
CA LEU A 452 9.55 -35.18 5.15
C LEU A 452 10.03 -36.04 3.98
N GLU A 453 11.19 -35.70 3.41
CA GLU A 453 11.76 -36.41 2.27
C GLU A 453 12.13 -37.85 2.63
N SER A 454 12.73 -38.09 3.80
CA SER A 454 13.04 -39.44 4.29
C SER A 454 11.79 -40.30 4.55
N ARG A 455 10.64 -39.67 4.83
CA ARG A 455 9.36 -40.33 5.12
C ARG A 455 8.44 -40.42 3.91
N ARG A 456 8.82 -39.84 2.78
CA ARG A 456 7.95 -39.71 1.60
C ARG A 456 7.41 -41.05 1.12
N GLU A 457 8.26 -42.07 0.99
CA GLU A 457 7.81 -43.40 0.56
C GLU A 457 6.86 -44.06 1.55
N LEU A 458 7.15 -43.97 2.85
CA LEU A 458 6.29 -44.53 3.91
C LEU A 458 4.92 -43.85 3.90
N THR A 459 4.91 -42.52 3.75
CA THR A 459 3.70 -41.70 3.68
C THR A 459 2.86 -42.11 2.46
N LEU A 460 3.48 -42.21 1.27
CA LEU A 460 2.82 -42.65 0.05
C LEU A 460 2.20 -44.06 0.19
N ARG A 461 2.89 -44.99 0.86
CA ARG A 461 2.36 -46.34 1.12
C ARG A 461 1.18 -46.32 2.08
N ASN A 462 1.25 -45.54 3.15
CA ASN A 462 0.17 -45.43 4.15
C ASN A 462 -1.08 -44.76 3.56
N ILE A 463 -0.90 -43.73 2.72
CA ILE A 463 -2.01 -43.01 2.06
C ILE A 463 -2.69 -43.88 0.99
N ARG A 464 -1.95 -44.72 0.26
CA ARG A 464 -2.57 -45.67 -0.70
C ARG A 464 -3.42 -46.74 -0.02
N ASN A 465 -3.05 -47.12 1.19
CA ASN A 465 -3.73 -48.13 2.00
C ASN A 465 -4.51 -47.48 3.15
N VAL A 466 -5.37 -46.50 2.84
CA VAL A 466 -6.19 -45.79 3.84
C VAL A 466 -6.87 -46.80 4.75
N SER A 467 -6.50 -46.79 6.03
CA SER A 467 -7.09 -47.68 7.03
C SER A 467 -8.59 -47.40 7.19
N SER A 468 -9.34 -48.39 7.67
CA SER A 468 -10.74 -48.21 8.08
C SER A 468 -10.91 -47.00 8.99
N ASP A 469 -9.94 -46.77 9.86
CA ASP A 469 -9.98 -45.76 10.91
C ASP A 469 -9.79 -44.34 10.37
N ILE A 470 -9.10 -44.19 9.24
CA ILE A 470 -8.99 -42.90 8.53
C ILE A 470 -10.28 -42.62 7.76
N LYS A 471 -10.86 -43.63 7.11
CA LYS A 471 -12.17 -43.49 6.43
C LYS A 471 -13.26 -43.08 7.40
N GLN A 472 -13.33 -43.74 8.56
CA GLN A 472 -14.30 -43.39 9.61
C GLN A 472 -14.18 -41.93 10.04
N ALA A 473 -12.97 -41.41 10.17
CA ALA A 473 -12.79 -40.00 10.50
C ALA A 473 -13.18 -39.07 9.38
N MET A 474 -12.85 -39.40 8.13
CA MET A 474 -13.30 -38.62 6.99
C MET A 474 -14.82 -38.51 6.96
N GLU A 475 -15.53 -39.60 7.25
CA GLU A 475 -17.00 -39.59 7.39
C GLU A 475 -17.48 -38.65 8.51
N LEU A 476 -16.76 -38.59 9.65
CA LEU A 476 -17.07 -37.64 10.72
C LEU A 476 -16.83 -36.19 10.30
N TYR A 477 -15.72 -35.90 9.60
CA TYR A 477 -15.46 -34.56 9.05
C TYR A 477 -16.47 -34.18 7.97
N ASP A 478 -16.83 -35.10 7.07
CA ASP A 478 -17.81 -34.86 6.01
C ASP A 478 -19.19 -34.55 6.60
N ALA A 479 -19.64 -35.33 7.59
CA ALA A 479 -20.88 -35.06 8.31
C ALA A 479 -20.83 -33.69 9.00
N PHE A 480 -19.76 -33.42 9.74
CA PHE A 480 -19.60 -32.17 10.49
C PHE A 480 -19.55 -30.93 9.57
N PHE A 481 -18.81 -30.99 8.47
CA PHE A 481 -18.72 -29.90 7.49
C PHE A 481 -20.04 -29.72 6.74
N SER A 482 -20.73 -30.82 6.38
CA SER A 482 -22.04 -30.77 5.73
C SER A 482 -23.10 -30.11 6.62
N ASP A 483 -23.09 -30.38 7.94
CA ASP A 483 -23.98 -29.71 8.90
C ASP A 483 -23.76 -28.18 8.92
N HIS A 484 -22.55 -27.73 8.61
CA HIS A 484 -22.19 -26.31 8.45
C HIS A 484 -22.26 -25.83 6.99
N GLN A 485 -22.80 -26.65 6.07
CA GLN A 485 -22.95 -26.36 4.64
C GLN A 485 -21.62 -26.08 3.93
N HIS A 486 -20.54 -26.75 4.34
CA HIS A 486 -19.22 -26.72 3.74
C HIS A 486 -18.81 -28.11 3.23
N SER A 487 -17.81 -28.15 2.35
CA SER A 487 -17.17 -29.40 1.94
C SER A 487 -15.92 -29.65 2.77
N SER A 488 -15.72 -30.90 3.20
CA SER A 488 -14.56 -31.28 4.02
C SER A 488 -13.23 -30.91 3.37
N LEU A 489 -12.38 -30.25 4.16
CA LEU A 489 -11.00 -29.92 3.77
C LEU A 489 -10.06 -31.13 3.83
N LEU A 490 -10.50 -32.26 4.42
CA LEU A 490 -9.69 -33.48 4.52
C LEU A 490 -9.94 -34.43 3.35
N THR A 491 -11.21 -34.60 2.96
CA THR A 491 -11.63 -35.65 2.02
C THR A 491 -11.18 -35.39 0.58
N GLY A 492 -11.35 -34.14 0.11
CA GLY A 492 -10.97 -33.74 -1.25
C GLY A 492 -9.47 -33.92 -1.54
N PRO A 493 -8.57 -33.30 -0.76
CA PRO A 493 -7.13 -33.45 -0.94
C PRO A 493 -6.64 -34.89 -0.85
N LEU A 494 -7.24 -35.74 0.01
CA LEU A 494 -6.90 -37.15 0.09
C LEU A 494 -7.24 -37.90 -1.21
N LEU A 495 -8.44 -37.71 -1.76
CA LEU A 495 -8.85 -38.34 -3.02
C LEU A 495 -7.99 -37.85 -4.19
N ASP A 496 -7.72 -36.55 -4.25
CA ASP A 496 -6.85 -35.96 -5.27
C ASP A 496 -5.44 -36.54 -5.19
N PHE A 497 -4.88 -36.67 -3.99
CA PHE A 497 -3.58 -37.30 -3.77
C PHE A 497 -3.56 -38.79 -4.15
N GLN A 498 -4.63 -39.55 -3.88
CA GLN A 498 -4.73 -40.94 -4.30
C GLN A 498 -4.74 -41.10 -5.82
N MET A 499 -5.39 -40.18 -6.53
CA MET A 499 -5.50 -40.20 -7.98
C MET A 499 -4.24 -39.66 -8.68
N ASN A 500 -3.68 -38.56 -8.17
CA ASN A 500 -2.70 -37.74 -8.86
C ASN A 500 -1.31 -37.73 -8.19
N GLY A 501 -1.17 -38.29 -6.97
CA GLY A 501 0.08 -38.28 -6.19
C GLY A 501 0.30 -37.00 -5.37
N ALA A 502 1.49 -36.86 -4.78
CA ALA A 502 1.81 -35.70 -3.95
C ALA A 502 1.91 -34.40 -4.77
N PRO A 503 1.32 -33.27 -4.30
CA PRO A 503 1.52 -31.96 -4.90
C PRO A 503 3.02 -31.64 -4.98
N SER A 504 3.48 -31.21 -6.15
CA SER A 504 4.92 -30.96 -6.35
C SER A 504 5.35 -29.64 -5.70
N ASP A 505 6.46 -29.74 -4.98
CA ASP A 505 7.35 -28.71 -4.48
C ASP A 505 6.96 -27.94 -3.21
N ASN A 506 5.72 -27.87 -2.71
CA ASN A 506 5.41 -27.04 -1.52
C ASN A 506 5.61 -27.78 -0.17
N PRO A 507 6.66 -27.47 0.64
CA PRO A 507 6.93 -28.21 1.88
C PRO A 507 5.90 -27.94 2.99
N VAL A 508 5.17 -26.82 2.94
CA VAL A 508 4.10 -26.53 3.92
C VAL A 508 2.90 -27.43 3.66
N GLU A 509 2.51 -27.56 2.39
CA GLU A 509 1.44 -28.49 1.98
C GLU A 509 1.86 -29.95 2.19
N GLU A 510 3.11 -30.30 1.90
CA GLU A 510 3.63 -31.65 2.13
C GLU A 510 3.61 -32.01 3.62
N LEU A 511 4.03 -31.10 4.51
CA LEU A 511 3.95 -31.30 5.96
C LEU A 511 2.51 -31.52 6.42
N LEU A 512 1.60 -30.66 5.99
CA LEU A 512 0.19 -30.71 6.35
C LEU A 512 -0.45 -32.03 5.89
N LEU A 513 -0.26 -32.41 4.62
CA LEU A 513 -0.74 -33.69 4.08
C LEU A 513 -0.10 -34.89 4.79
N ASN A 514 1.18 -34.82 5.18
CA ASN A 514 1.83 -35.89 5.91
C ASN A 514 1.12 -36.18 7.24
N CYS A 515 0.87 -35.13 8.00
CA CYS A 515 0.22 -35.25 9.30
C CYS A 515 -1.28 -35.60 9.16
N GLU A 516 -2.00 -34.89 8.29
CA GLU A 516 -3.44 -35.06 8.12
C GLU A 516 -3.79 -36.44 7.56
N LEU A 517 -3.08 -36.90 6.53
CA LEU A 517 -3.44 -38.16 5.86
C LEU A 517 -2.97 -39.40 6.64
N GLN A 518 -1.99 -39.28 7.53
CA GLN A 518 -1.57 -40.38 8.41
C GLN A 518 -2.41 -40.48 9.69
N SER A 519 -2.87 -39.34 10.22
CA SER A 519 -3.69 -39.32 11.43
C SER A 519 -5.19 -39.26 11.18
N GLY A 520 -5.59 -38.84 9.97
CA GLY A 520 -6.93 -38.37 9.61
C GLY A 520 -7.50 -37.33 10.57
N VAL A 521 -6.66 -36.41 11.04
CA VAL A 521 -7.01 -35.23 11.83
C VAL A 521 -6.66 -33.99 11.00
N LEU A 522 -7.57 -33.02 10.90
CA LEU A 522 -7.30 -31.77 10.20
C LEU A 522 -6.31 -30.90 10.98
N ILE A 523 -5.32 -30.33 10.31
CA ILE A 523 -4.25 -29.56 10.92
C ILE A 523 -4.09 -28.17 10.28
N GLY A 524 -4.12 -27.14 11.11
CA GLY A 524 -3.80 -25.77 10.71
C GLY A 524 -2.35 -25.41 11.03
N LEU A 525 -1.64 -24.81 10.07
CA LEU A 525 -0.28 -24.28 10.26
C LEU A 525 -0.27 -22.76 10.21
N HIS A 526 0.38 -22.13 11.18
CA HIS A 526 0.38 -20.68 11.35
C HIS A 526 1.79 -20.12 11.62
N ASP A 527 2.15 -19.01 10.95
CA ASP A 527 3.28 -18.17 11.34
C ASP A 527 2.87 -17.32 12.55
N MET A 528 3.42 -17.66 13.71
CA MET A 528 3.09 -17.00 14.98
C MET A 528 3.69 -15.62 15.11
N GLY A 529 4.69 -15.28 14.30
CA GLY A 529 5.19 -13.91 14.21
C GLY A 529 4.16 -12.91 13.65
N HIS A 530 3.03 -13.40 13.12
CA HIS A 530 1.96 -12.59 12.53
C HIS A 530 0.63 -12.67 13.29
N VAL A 531 0.61 -13.39 14.42
CA VAL A 531 -0.52 -13.43 15.36
C VAL A 531 -0.39 -12.25 16.33
N ILE A 532 -1.46 -11.50 16.51
CA ILE A 532 -1.49 -10.26 17.29
C ILE A 532 -2.31 -10.44 18.56
N GLY A 533 -1.65 -10.35 19.70
CA GLY A 533 -2.30 -10.44 21.01
C GLY A 533 -2.81 -11.85 21.31
N ARG A 534 -3.99 -11.94 21.94
CA ARG A 534 -4.53 -13.22 22.38
C ARG A 534 -5.19 -13.95 21.24
N LEU A 535 -4.96 -15.24 21.19
CA LEU A 535 -5.63 -16.11 20.24
C LEU A 535 -6.96 -16.56 20.83
N ARG A 536 -8.02 -16.52 20.03
CA ARG A 536 -9.37 -16.93 20.41
C ARG A 536 -9.98 -17.85 19.38
N LEU A 537 -10.44 -19.01 19.83
CA LEU A 537 -11.33 -19.86 19.04
C LEU A 537 -12.77 -19.40 19.27
N ASP A 538 -13.46 -19.01 18.21
CA ASP A 538 -14.74 -18.30 18.26
C ASP A 538 -15.70 -18.78 17.16
N VAL A 539 -16.92 -18.27 17.21
CA VAL A 539 -17.93 -18.45 16.15
C VAL A 539 -18.05 -17.15 15.36
N ALA A 540 -18.02 -17.24 14.03
CA ALA A 540 -18.20 -16.10 13.16
C ALA A 540 -19.65 -15.61 13.20
N VAL A 541 -19.83 -14.29 13.08
CA VAL A 541 -21.12 -13.67 12.79
C VAL A 541 -21.27 -13.47 11.28
N ASP A 542 -22.51 -13.45 10.78
CA ASP A 542 -22.76 -13.36 9.34
C ASP A 542 -22.10 -12.10 8.74
N GLY A 543 -21.35 -12.29 7.66
CA GLY A 543 -20.71 -11.19 6.96
C GLY A 543 -19.29 -10.86 7.42
N GLU A 544 -18.78 -11.50 8.47
CA GLU A 544 -17.35 -11.43 8.77
C GLU A 544 -16.52 -11.96 7.61
N THR A 545 -15.36 -11.37 7.38
CA THR A 545 -14.52 -11.74 6.25
C THR A 545 -13.06 -11.80 6.64
N TYR A 546 -12.31 -12.70 6.01
CA TYR A 546 -10.86 -12.75 6.11
C TYR A 546 -10.24 -12.94 4.72
N GLN A 547 -8.95 -12.63 4.60
CA GLN A 547 -8.22 -12.90 3.37
C GLN A 547 -7.67 -14.32 3.43
N HIS A 548 -8.20 -15.22 2.63
CA HIS A 548 -7.75 -16.61 2.52
C HIS A 548 -6.33 -16.68 1.95
N ILE A 549 -5.60 -17.77 2.21
CA ILE A 549 -4.21 -17.97 1.75
C ILE A 549 -4.02 -17.75 0.23
N SER A 550 -5.05 -18.04 -0.58
CA SER A 550 -5.08 -17.75 -2.02
C SER A 550 -5.14 -16.25 -2.39
N GLY A 551 -5.21 -15.36 -1.40
CA GLY A 551 -5.36 -13.91 -1.58
C GLY A 551 -6.80 -13.43 -1.79
N LYS A 552 -7.74 -14.35 -2.04
CA LYS A 552 -9.17 -14.04 -2.20
C LYS A 552 -9.80 -13.72 -0.84
N LYS A 553 -10.73 -12.77 -0.82
CA LYS A 553 -11.55 -12.47 0.36
C LYS A 553 -12.61 -13.58 0.52
N ARG A 554 -12.67 -14.21 1.70
CA ARG A 554 -13.72 -15.16 2.07
C ARG A 554 -14.67 -14.49 3.04
N ARG A 555 -15.96 -14.76 2.86
CA ARG A 555 -17.02 -14.34 3.79
C ARG A 555 -17.43 -15.55 4.61
N CYS A 556 -17.26 -15.46 5.92
CA CYS A 556 -17.72 -16.44 6.88
C CYS A 556 -19.23 -16.30 7.07
N ARG A 557 -19.90 -17.43 7.24
CA ARG A 557 -21.31 -17.52 7.61
C ARG A 557 -21.45 -17.45 9.12
N SER A 558 -22.62 -17.02 9.57
CA SER A 558 -22.96 -17.13 11.00
C SER A 558 -22.91 -18.60 11.43
N GLY A 559 -22.16 -18.89 12.49
CA GLY A 559 -21.95 -20.27 12.96
C GLY A 559 -20.64 -20.89 12.50
N ASP A 560 -19.90 -20.28 11.56
CA ASP A 560 -18.61 -20.81 11.14
C ASP A 560 -17.60 -20.74 12.29
N TRP A 561 -16.82 -21.82 12.48
CA TRP A 561 -15.79 -21.83 13.50
C TRP A 561 -14.57 -21.12 12.98
N VAL A 562 -14.10 -20.13 13.72
CA VAL A 562 -13.00 -19.28 13.30
C VAL A 562 -11.98 -19.13 14.41
N LEU A 563 -10.74 -19.08 13.98
CA LEU A 563 -9.65 -18.65 14.82
C LEU A 563 -9.42 -17.18 14.55
N ARG A 564 -9.46 -16.37 15.60
CA ARG A 564 -9.21 -14.94 15.51
C ARG A 564 -8.20 -14.52 16.56
N ASP A 565 -7.47 -13.48 16.24
CA ASP A 565 -6.66 -12.76 17.22
C ASP A 565 -7.25 -11.35 17.39
N GLU A 566 -6.55 -10.44 18.05
CA GLU A 566 -7.04 -9.08 18.30
C GLU A 566 -7.25 -8.26 17.02
N LYS A 567 -6.68 -8.69 15.88
CA LYS A 567 -6.83 -8.05 14.56
C LYS A 567 -7.95 -8.70 13.71
N GLY A 568 -8.55 -9.79 14.18
CA GLY A 568 -9.67 -10.47 13.53
C GLY A 568 -9.34 -11.89 13.08
N ILE A 569 -10.17 -12.43 12.19
CA ILE A 569 -10.09 -13.84 11.78
C ILE A 569 -8.75 -14.13 11.05
N ILE A 570 -7.99 -15.07 11.58
CA ILE A 570 -6.76 -15.59 10.98
C ILE A 570 -6.96 -16.94 10.29
N ALA A 571 -8.03 -17.65 10.60
CA ALA A 571 -8.43 -18.86 9.89
C ALA A 571 -9.92 -19.12 10.07
N SER A 572 -10.53 -19.67 9.03
CA SER A 572 -11.79 -20.40 9.18
C SER A 572 -11.46 -21.87 9.28
N TYR A 573 -12.11 -22.59 10.18
CA TYR A 573 -11.99 -24.03 10.25
C TYR A 573 -12.50 -24.70 8.97
N PHE A 574 -13.52 -24.11 8.35
CA PHE A 574 -14.19 -24.66 7.17
C PHE A 574 -13.57 -24.23 5.84
N ASP A 575 -12.97 -23.03 5.79
CA ASP A 575 -12.38 -22.47 4.57
C ASP A 575 -10.83 -22.41 4.61
N GLY A 576 -10.20 -22.81 5.73
CA GLY A 576 -8.75 -22.89 5.87
C GLY A 576 -8.07 -21.59 6.31
N PRO A 577 -6.71 -21.56 6.30
CA PRO A 577 -5.94 -20.47 6.90
C PRO A 577 -6.02 -19.16 6.12
N GLY A 578 -5.91 -18.07 6.86
CA GLY A 578 -5.79 -16.73 6.33
C GLY A 578 -4.36 -16.43 5.87
N LYS A 579 -4.24 -15.62 4.82
CA LYS A 579 -2.98 -15.20 4.21
C LYS A 579 -2.02 -14.53 5.21
N ARG A 580 -2.55 -13.86 6.23
CA ARG A 580 -1.76 -13.11 7.21
C ARG A 580 -0.85 -14.02 8.04
N THR A 581 -1.36 -15.18 8.44
CA THR A 581 -0.62 -16.14 9.28
C THR A 581 -0.19 -17.35 8.47
N ALA A 582 -0.25 -17.31 7.14
CA ALA A 582 0.21 -18.40 6.31
C ALA A 582 1.73 -18.51 6.41
N LEU A 583 2.24 -19.73 6.63
CA LEU A 583 3.67 -19.99 6.53
C LEU A 583 4.14 -19.75 5.09
N ASP A 584 5.32 -19.14 4.94
CA ASP A 584 5.94 -18.91 3.64
C ASP A 584 6.65 -20.19 3.16
N PRO A 585 6.15 -20.86 2.10
CA PRO A 585 6.79 -22.06 1.57
C PRO A 585 8.23 -21.84 1.15
N MET A 586 8.59 -20.63 0.70
CA MET A 586 9.94 -20.33 0.23
C MET A 586 10.94 -20.31 1.39
N ARG A 587 10.53 -19.81 2.57
CA ARG A 587 11.37 -19.84 3.78
C ARG A 587 11.61 -21.26 4.25
N MET A 588 10.56 -22.09 4.21
CA MET A 588 10.65 -23.49 4.62
C MET A 588 11.56 -24.29 3.66
N ARG A 589 11.46 -24.06 2.33
CA ARG A 589 12.37 -24.66 1.33
C ARG A 589 13.81 -24.18 1.47
N ALA A 590 14.02 -22.90 1.76
CA ALA A 590 15.36 -22.32 1.92
C ALA A 590 16.10 -22.89 3.14
N GLY A 591 15.41 -23.62 4.02
CA GLY A 591 15.98 -24.16 5.25
C GLY A 591 16.17 -23.08 6.32
N ASP A 592 15.38 -22.00 6.28
CA ASP A 592 15.42 -20.95 7.29
C ASP A 592 15.07 -21.51 8.68
N VAL A 593 15.65 -20.94 9.72
CA VAL A 593 15.11 -21.12 11.08
C VAL A 593 13.83 -20.29 11.19
N LEU A 594 12.68 -20.95 11.39
CA LEU A 594 11.41 -20.29 11.60
C LEU A 594 11.28 -19.89 13.07
N PRO A 595 11.15 -18.59 13.39
CA PRO A 595 11.26 -18.11 14.76
C PRO A 595 10.14 -18.64 15.66
N ASN A 596 8.88 -18.61 15.20
CA ASN A 596 7.73 -19.16 15.92
C ASN A 596 6.72 -19.75 14.92
N MET A 597 6.28 -20.99 15.14
CA MET A 597 5.27 -21.70 14.36
C MET A 597 4.17 -22.23 15.27
N GLY A 598 2.93 -22.12 14.84
CA GLY A 598 1.74 -22.58 15.54
C GLY A 598 1.10 -23.72 14.77
N LEU A 599 0.70 -24.78 15.47
CA LEU A 599 -0.06 -25.90 14.92
C LEU A 599 -1.37 -26.06 15.66
N ILE A 600 -2.42 -26.34 14.90
CA ILE A 600 -3.77 -26.54 15.41
C ILE A 600 -4.24 -27.90 15.00
N LEU A 601 -4.65 -28.72 15.95
CA LEU A 601 -5.35 -29.97 15.71
C LEU A 601 -6.78 -29.78 16.22
N LEU A 602 -7.74 -29.97 15.33
CA LEU A 602 -9.15 -29.77 15.68
C LEU A 602 -9.95 -30.96 15.16
N GLY A 603 -10.39 -31.80 16.10
CA GLY A 603 -11.14 -33.01 15.79
C GLY A 603 -12.62 -32.73 15.55
N ALA A 604 -13.20 -33.32 14.50
CA ALA A 604 -14.66 -33.33 14.35
C ALA A 604 -15.34 -33.98 15.58
N PRO A 605 -16.59 -33.62 15.91
CA PRO A 605 -17.35 -34.29 16.96
C PRO A 605 -17.34 -35.81 16.78
N GLY A 606 -17.05 -36.56 17.85
CA GLY A 606 -16.98 -38.02 17.83
C GLY A 606 -15.62 -38.62 17.42
N LEU A 607 -14.62 -37.80 17.10
CA LEU A 607 -13.26 -38.29 16.82
C LEU A 607 -12.62 -38.89 18.08
N SER A 608 -11.97 -40.05 17.95
CA SER A 608 -11.35 -40.72 19.10
C SER A 608 -10.12 -39.96 19.62
N HIS A 609 -9.93 -39.98 20.94
CA HIS A 609 -8.77 -39.37 21.60
C HIS A 609 -7.45 -39.99 21.12
N GLU A 610 -7.44 -41.29 20.83
CA GLU A 610 -6.25 -42.00 20.32
C GLU A 610 -5.79 -41.44 18.96
N ARG A 611 -6.70 -41.00 18.10
CA ARG A 611 -6.33 -40.40 16.80
C ARG A 611 -5.72 -39.02 16.97
N LEU A 612 -6.26 -38.21 17.88
CA LEU A 612 -5.67 -36.91 18.21
C LEU A 612 -4.30 -37.07 18.86
N LYS A 613 -4.15 -38.05 19.75
CA LYS A 613 -2.86 -38.42 20.32
C LYS A 613 -1.87 -38.84 19.22
N HIS A 614 -2.29 -39.68 18.28
CA HIS A 614 -1.46 -40.07 17.14
C HIS A 614 -1.04 -38.88 16.26
N ALA A 615 -1.96 -37.95 15.99
CA ALA A 615 -1.64 -36.71 15.27
C ALA A 615 -0.59 -35.86 16.00
N LYS A 616 -0.69 -35.75 17.33
CA LYS A 616 0.32 -35.06 18.15
C LYS A 616 1.68 -35.75 18.04
N GLU A 617 1.72 -37.08 18.15
CA GLU A 617 2.98 -37.84 18.03
C GLU A 617 3.63 -37.64 16.65
N LEU A 618 2.85 -37.55 15.58
CA LEU A 618 3.37 -37.27 14.24
C LEU A 618 3.94 -35.85 14.13
N VAL A 619 3.25 -34.86 14.68
CA VAL A 619 3.74 -33.47 14.76
C VAL A 619 5.03 -33.40 15.59
N ASP A 620 5.09 -34.08 16.74
CA ASP A 620 6.28 -34.10 17.59
C ASP A 620 7.49 -34.66 16.85
N GLN A 621 7.27 -35.69 16.03
CA GLN A 621 8.32 -36.32 15.23
C GLN A 621 8.78 -35.46 14.04
N LEU A 622 7.85 -34.79 13.34
CA LEU A 622 8.17 -34.01 12.14
C LEU A 622 8.64 -32.59 12.46
N VAL A 623 8.17 -32.03 13.57
CA VAL A 623 8.36 -30.62 13.93
C VAL A 623 9.01 -30.50 15.31
N GLY A 624 8.42 -31.13 16.33
CA GLY A 624 8.84 -30.94 17.73
C GLY A 624 10.33 -31.24 17.96
N GLN A 625 10.83 -32.36 17.43
CA GLN A 625 12.23 -32.78 17.53
C GLN A 625 13.23 -31.84 16.80
N HIS A 626 12.72 -30.91 15.99
CA HIS A 626 13.52 -29.97 15.21
C HIS A 626 13.32 -28.52 15.64
N SER A 627 12.64 -28.30 16.77
CA SER A 627 12.41 -27.00 17.40
C SER A 627 13.14 -26.89 18.74
N GLU A 628 13.47 -25.67 19.16
CA GLU A 628 14.14 -25.43 20.45
C GLU A 628 13.17 -25.53 21.63
N THR A 629 11.95 -25.02 21.45
CA THR A 629 10.85 -25.24 22.38
C THR A 629 9.63 -25.74 21.64
N HIS A 630 8.87 -26.60 22.30
CA HIS A 630 7.68 -27.24 21.75
C HIS A 630 6.73 -27.59 22.90
N ALA A 631 5.54 -27.00 22.91
CA ALA A 631 4.58 -27.18 24.00
C ALA A 631 3.16 -27.34 23.49
N TRP A 632 2.54 -28.47 23.88
CA TRP A 632 1.13 -28.71 23.66
C TRP A 632 0.27 -28.11 24.75
N ARG A 633 -0.83 -27.50 24.34
CA ARG A 633 -1.96 -27.16 25.20
C ARG A 633 -3.21 -27.81 24.60
N SER A 634 -4.07 -28.33 25.48
CA SER A 634 -5.23 -29.15 25.09
C SER A 634 -6.46 -28.63 25.80
N TRP A 635 -7.57 -28.52 25.08
CA TRP A 635 -8.86 -28.10 25.60
C TRP A 635 -9.92 -29.05 25.08
N SER A 636 -10.82 -29.45 25.97
CA SER A 636 -12.08 -30.08 25.58
C SER A 636 -13.15 -29.00 25.66
N VAL A 637 -13.88 -28.80 24.56
CA VAL A 637 -14.92 -27.78 24.45
C VAL A 637 -16.29 -28.40 24.73
#